data_AF-A0A7L3GZS8-F1
#
_entry.id   AF-A0A7L3GZS8-F1
#
_cell.length_a   1.000
_cell.length_b   1.000
_cell.length_c   1.000
_cell.angle_alpha   90.00
_cell.angle_beta   90.00
_cell.angle_gamma   90.00
#
_symmetry.space_group_name_H-M   'P 1'
#
loop_
_entity.id
_entity.type
_entity.pdbx_description
1 polymer ?
#
loop_
_entity_poly.entity_id
_entity_poly.type
_entity_poly.pdbx_seq_one_letter_code
_entity_poly.pdbx_strand_id
1 'polypeptide(L)'
;VALYAISAVYFAGVMVRLMLTLTPVVCMLSAIAFSNVFERYLGDDMKRENPPIEDSSDEDDKRNPGNLYDKAGKVRKHVSEQEKTEEGLGPNIKNIVTMLMLMLLMMFAVHCTWVTSNAYSSPSVVLASYNHDGTRNILDDFREAYYWLRQNTDEHARVMSWDHISTLFTGQETHVRLEASLGNCTDGVNISLVGKAMSSNESAAYEIMRSLDVDYVLIIFGGVIGYSGDDINKFLWMVRIAEGEHPKDIRVSGTSTFCSFKKPFYLYKAGSPTLLNCLMYKMSYYRFGEMQLDFRTPPGFDRTRNAEIGNKDIKFKHLEEAFTSEHWLVRIYKVKQLDNRETLDHKPRVTNIVPKQKYLSKKTSKRKRGYIKNKLI
;
A
#
# COMPACT_ATOMS: atom_id res chain seq x y z
N VAL A 1 17.80 -10.81 28.34
CA VAL A 1 17.48 -9.42 27.92
C VAL A 1 18.54 -8.85 26.99
N ALA A 2 19.82 -8.81 27.37
CA ALA A 2 20.89 -8.22 26.54
C ALA A 2 21.03 -8.87 25.14
N LEU A 3 21.04 -10.21 25.05
CA LEU A 3 21.09 -10.90 23.75
C LEU A 3 19.89 -10.54 22.85
N TYR A 4 18.68 -10.50 23.43
CA TYR A 4 17.48 -10.11 22.71
C TYR A 4 17.54 -8.66 22.22
N ALA A 5 18.02 -7.73 23.04
CA ALA A 5 18.18 -6.33 22.65
C ALA A 5 19.15 -6.17 21.47
N ILE A 6 20.31 -6.82 21.53
CA ILE A 6 21.33 -6.76 20.46
C ILE A 6 20.77 -7.36 19.16
N SER A 7 20.13 -8.53 19.24
CA SER A 7 19.54 -9.18 18.07
C SER A 7 18.39 -8.36 17.47
N ALA A 8 17.48 -7.83 18.30
CA ALA A 8 16.35 -7.03 17.84
C ALA A 8 16.80 -5.73 17.16
N VAL A 9 17.82 -5.05 17.70
CA VAL A 9 18.40 -3.84 17.08
C VAL A 9 19.01 -4.17 15.72
N TYR A 10 19.74 -5.28 15.60
CA TYR A 10 20.30 -5.72 14.32
C TYR A 10 19.21 -5.96 13.27
N PHE A 11 18.18 -6.75 13.62
CA PHE A 11 17.10 -7.07 12.69
C PHE A 11 16.23 -5.86 12.31
N ALA A 12 15.95 -4.97 13.26
CA ALA A 12 15.22 -3.73 12.98
C ALA A 12 16.04 -2.77 12.08
N GLY A 13 17.37 -2.79 12.18
CA GLY A 13 18.26 -2.03 11.30
C GLY A 13 18.25 -2.52 9.85
N VAL A 14 18.00 -3.82 9.62
CA VAL A 14 17.94 -4.42 8.28
C VAL A 14 16.54 -4.27 7.66
N MET A 15 15.48 -4.35 8.46
CA MET A 15 14.10 -4.40 7.94
C MET A 15 13.15 -3.53 8.76
N VAL A 16 12.52 -2.54 8.12
CA VAL A 16 11.59 -1.59 8.75
C VAL A 16 10.42 -2.30 9.46
N ARG A 17 9.88 -3.38 8.87
CA ARG A 17 8.77 -4.13 9.50
C ARG A 17 9.15 -4.79 10.82
N LEU A 18 10.43 -5.12 11.02
CA LEU A 18 10.94 -5.71 12.26
C LEU A 18 11.16 -4.66 13.36
N MET A 19 10.95 -3.37 13.08
CA MET A 19 10.93 -2.34 14.12
C MET A 19 9.86 -2.62 15.19
N LEU A 20 8.76 -3.28 14.81
CA LEU A 20 7.69 -3.67 15.74
C LEU A 20 8.17 -4.69 16.79
N THR A 21 9.12 -5.56 16.44
CA THR A 21 9.68 -6.55 17.39
C THR A 21 10.77 -5.95 18.28
N LEU A 22 11.29 -4.76 17.93
CA LEU A 22 12.23 -4.00 18.74
C LEU A 22 11.53 -3.18 19.84
N THR A 23 10.32 -2.69 19.59
CA THR A 23 9.61 -1.79 20.52
C THR A 23 9.51 -2.32 21.97
N PRO A 24 9.16 -3.60 22.23
CA PRO A 24 9.01 -4.10 23.60
C PRO A 24 10.30 -4.06 24.42
N VAL A 25 11.44 -4.43 23.83
CA VAL A 25 12.72 -4.44 24.55
C VAL A 25 13.23 -3.03 24.83
N VAL A 26 12.96 -2.08 23.94
CA VAL A 26 13.28 -0.66 24.16
C VAL A 26 12.47 -0.09 25.32
N CYS A 27 11.17 -0.39 25.39
CA CYS A 27 10.32 0.02 26.51
C CYS A 27 10.82 -0.56 27.84
N MET A 28 11.17 -1.84 27.89
CA MET A 28 11.68 -2.48 29.10
C MET A 28 13.01 -1.88 29.57
N LEU A 29 14.00 -1.75 28.68
CA LEU A 29 15.32 -1.20 29.02
C LEU A 29 15.23 0.28 29.40
N SER A 30 14.40 1.05 28.70
CA SER A 30 14.14 2.45 29.04
C SER A 30 13.46 2.56 30.41
N ALA A 31 12.48 1.73 30.71
CA ALA A 31 11.82 1.71 32.02
C ALA A 31 12.80 1.37 33.15
N ILE A 32 13.69 0.40 32.98
CA ILE A 32 14.75 0.07 33.95
C ILE A 32 15.68 1.28 34.15
N ALA A 33 16.09 1.96 33.08
CA ALA A 33 16.95 3.13 33.16
C ALA A 33 16.28 4.30 33.91
N PHE A 34 15.03 4.63 33.56
CA PHE A 34 14.26 5.67 34.25
C PHE A 34 14.00 5.30 35.72
N SER A 35 13.67 4.03 36.02
CA SER A 35 13.48 3.54 37.38
C SER A 35 14.73 3.70 38.23
N ASN A 36 15.90 3.32 37.71
CA ASN A 36 17.18 3.46 38.44
C ASN A 36 17.52 4.93 38.72
N VAL A 37 17.19 5.84 37.79
CA VAL A 37 17.35 7.28 38.00
C VAL A 37 16.38 7.77 39.08
N PHE A 38 15.10 7.40 39.01
CA PHE A 38 14.14 7.79 40.04
C PHE A 38 14.47 7.21 41.42
N GLU A 39 14.93 5.96 41.52
CA GLU A 39 15.33 5.35 42.79
C GLU A 39 16.49 6.12 43.45
N ARG A 40 17.49 6.54 42.67
CA ARG A 40 18.65 7.28 43.20
C ARG A 40 18.35 8.73 43.59
N TYR A 41 17.40 9.38 42.91
CA TYR A 41 17.11 10.80 43.12
C TYR A 41 15.85 11.09 43.94
N LEU A 42 14.83 10.21 43.94
CA LEU A 42 13.64 10.28 44.84
C LEU A 42 13.79 9.41 46.10
N GLY A 43 14.48 8.26 46.02
CA GLY A 43 14.52 7.29 47.12
C GLY A 43 15.23 7.80 48.39
N ASP A 44 16.14 8.76 48.23
CA ASP A 44 16.82 9.42 49.35
C ASP A 44 15.90 10.34 50.16
N ASP A 45 14.85 10.90 49.56
CA ASP A 45 13.90 11.77 50.26
C ASP A 45 12.87 10.94 51.04
N MET A 46 12.42 9.79 50.52
CA MET A 46 11.57 8.85 51.26
C MET A 46 12.27 8.18 52.46
N LYS A 47 13.59 7.92 52.36
CA LYS A 47 14.39 7.42 53.50
C LYS A 47 14.65 8.51 54.56
N ARG A 48 14.55 9.79 54.20
CA ARG A 48 14.65 10.91 55.14
C ARG A 48 13.33 11.18 55.86
N GLU A 49 12.19 10.92 55.22
CA GLU A 49 10.87 11.07 55.86
C GLU A 49 10.53 9.91 56.81
N ASN A 50 11.05 8.71 56.58
CA ASN A 50 10.86 7.54 57.46
C ASN A 50 12.20 7.08 58.06
N PRO A 51 12.63 7.59 59.24
CA PRO A 51 13.73 6.98 59.96
C PRO A 51 13.36 5.54 60.36
N PRO A 52 14.32 4.59 60.40
CA PRO A 52 14.04 3.26 60.94
C PRO A 52 13.63 3.41 62.40
N ILE A 53 12.46 2.85 62.72
CA ILE A 53 12.00 2.68 64.10
C ILE A 53 13.05 1.80 64.79
N GLU A 54 13.85 2.38 65.68
CA GLU A 54 14.64 1.62 66.64
C GLU A 54 13.65 0.83 67.51
N ASP A 55 13.67 -0.50 67.38
CA ASP A 55 12.96 -1.43 68.27
C ASP A 55 13.49 -1.24 69.70
N SER A 56 12.90 -0.29 70.42
CA SER A 56 12.98 -0.18 71.87
C SER A 56 11.84 -1.01 72.46
N SER A 57 12.12 -2.27 72.76
CA SER A 57 11.26 -3.11 73.59
C SER A 57 12.05 -3.61 74.80
N ASP A 58 12.31 -2.70 75.74
CA ASP A 58 12.62 -3.05 77.12
C ASP A 58 11.30 -3.03 77.91
N GLU A 59 10.61 -4.18 77.98
CA GLU A 59 9.71 -4.49 79.10
C GLU A 59 10.06 -5.86 79.68
N ASP A 60 10.52 -5.81 80.92
CA ASP A 60 10.27 -6.73 82.02
C ASP A 60 10.15 -8.24 81.73
N ASP A 61 11.18 -9.00 82.12
CA ASP A 61 10.91 -10.26 82.83
C ASP A 61 11.95 -10.59 83.92
N LYS A 62 11.50 -10.49 85.18
CA LYS A 62 12.18 -10.99 86.37
C LYS A 62 11.89 -12.48 86.51
N ARG A 63 12.91 -13.35 86.46
CA ARG A 63 13.14 -14.51 87.37
C ARG A 63 14.14 -15.53 86.78
N ASN A 64 15.40 -15.49 87.20
CA ASN A 64 16.08 -16.54 87.98
C ASN A 64 17.60 -16.29 88.04
N PRO A 65 18.25 -16.46 89.21
CA PRO A 65 19.69 -16.35 89.35
C PRO A 65 20.36 -17.72 89.15
N GLY A 66 21.49 -17.75 88.45
CA GLY A 66 22.39 -18.90 88.45
C GLY A 66 22.74 -19.41 87.07
N ASN A 67 23.83 -18.90 86.49
CA ASN A 67 25.01 -19.73 86.27
C ASN A 67 26.18 -18.87 85.80
N LEU A 68 27.29 -19.07 86.52
CA LEU A 68 28.50 -18.29 86.54
C LEU A 68 29.58 -19.09 85.80
N TYR A 69 29.84 -18.78 84.54
CA TYR A 69 31.11 -19.18 83.89
C TYR A 69 31.45 -18.23 82.74
N ASP A 70 32.48 -17.42 82.98
CA ASP A 70 33.26 -16.68 82.00
C ASP A 70 33.99 -17.66 81.05
N LYS A 71 33.99 -17.39 79.73
CA LYS A 71 35.17 -16.88 78.98
C LYS A 71 35.06 -17.04 77.46
N ALA A 72 35.48 -15.96 76.82
CA ALA A 72 36.41 -15.88 75.69
C ALA A 72 35.97 -16.34 74.30
N GLY A 73 35.83 -15.35 73.40
CA GLY A 73 35.80 -15.59 71.96
C GLY A 73 35.46 -14.35 71.13
N LYS A 74 36.12 -13.21 71.36
CA LYS A 74 36.06 -12.05 70.46
C LYS A 74 36.57 -12.45 69.07
N VAL A 75 35.67 -12.67 68.13
CA VAL A 75 35.98 -12.55 66.70
C VAL A 75 35.55 -11.14 66.28
N ARG A 76 36.52 -10.23 66.16
CA ARG A 76 36.33 -8.95 65.47
C ARG A 76 35.98 -9.29 64.02
N LYS A 77 34.69 -9.32 63.69
CA LYS A 77 34.24 -9.23 62.31
C LYS A 77 34.55 -7.80 61.86
N HIS A 78 35.53 -7.68 60.98
CA HIS A 78 35.89 -6.43 60.32
C HIS A 78 34.66 -6.00 59.50
N VAL A 79 33.79 -5.19 60.09
CA VAL A 79 32.80 -4.41 59.34
C VAL A 79 33.63 -3.33 58.65
N SER A 80 34.13 -3.63 57.45
CA SER A 80 34.52 -2.57 56.51
C SER A 80 33.23 -1.97 55.97
N GLU A 81 32.60 -1.17 56.82
CA GLU A 81 31.72 -0.09 56.43
C GLU A 81 32.61 0.92 55.68
N GLN A 82 32.87 0.62 54.41
CA GLN A 82 33.03 1.69 53.44
C GLN A 82 31.62 2.16 53.10
N GLU A 83 31.04 2.92 54.04
CA GLU A 83 30.24 4.07 53.67
C GLU A 83 31.12 4.90 52.72
N LYS A 84 30.98 4.66 51.42
CA LYS A 84 31.19 5.73 50.47
C LYS A 84 30.11 6.74 50.81
N THR A 85 30.51 7.75 51.57
CA THR A 85 29.91 9.07 51.54
C THR A 85 29.91 9.49 50.07
N GLU A 86 28.89 9.09 49.33
CA GLU A 86 28.56 9.76 48.08
C GLU A 86 28.23 11.18 48.50
N GLU A 87 29.10 12.11 48.10
CA GLU A 87 28.88 13.54 48.18
C GLU A 87 27.45 13.82 47.72
N GLY A 88 26.57 14.07 48.70
CA GLY A 88 25.16 14.24 48.45
C GLY A 88 25.00 15.41 47.50
N LEU A 89 24.69 15.10 46.24
CA LEU A 89 24.21 16.08 45.28
C LEU A 89 23.16 16.93 46.02
N GLY A 90 23.42 18.24 46.12
CA GLY A 90 22.58 19.12 46.94
C GLY A 90 21.10 18.94 46.59
N PRO A 91 20.16 19.11 47.54
CA PRO A 91 18.72 18.85 47.33
C PRO A 91 18.16 19.58 46.09
N ASN A 92 18.73 20.73 45.74
CA ASN A 92 18.43 21.47 44.53
C ASN A 92 18.73 20.68 43.23
N ILE A 93 19.84 19.94 43.18
CA ILE A 93 20.24 19.15 42.00
C ILE A 93 19.31 17.94 41.85
N LYS A 94 18.93 17.28 42.95
CA LYS A 94 17.96 16.18 42.93
C LYS A 94 16.61 16.65 42.39
N ASN A 95 16.11 17.79 42.87
CA ASN A 95 14.86 18.39 42.38
C ASN A 95 14.93 18.79 40.90
N ILE A 96 16.08 19.31 40.43
CA ILE A 96 16.28 19.63 39.01
C ILE A 96 16.27 18.37 38.15
N VAL A 97 16.99 17.32 38.56
CA VAL A 97 17.07 16.06 37.80
C VAL A 97 15.70 15.38 37.73
N THR A 98 14.95 15.35 38.82
CA THR A 98 13.60 14.75 38.86
C THR A 98 12.61 15.52 38.00
N MET A 99 12.61 16.86 38.06
CA MET A 99 11.80 17.71 37.18
C MET A 99 12.18 17.55 35.71
N LEU A 100 13.47 17.42 35.40
CA LEU A 100 13.94 17.17 34.03
C LEU A 100 13.44 15.82 33.50
N MET A 101 13.53 14.75 34.30
CA MET A 101 13.03 13.43 33.91
C MET A 101 11.51 13.44 33.73
N LEU A 102 10.77 14.16 34.59
CA LEU A 102 9.33 14.33 34.44
C LEU A 102 8.98 15.10 33.16
N MET A 103 9.73 16.17 32.83
CA MET A 103 9.56 16.93 31.60
C MET A 103 9.78 16.05 30.35
N LEU A 104 10.77 15.16 30.38
CA LEU A 104 11.02 14.21 29.28
C LEU A 104 9.84 13.23 29.10
N LEU A 105 9.26 12.71 30.18
CA LEU A 105 8.08 11.85 30.11
C LEU A 105 6.85 12.58 29.56
N MET A 106 6.64 13.84 29.94
CA MET A 106 5.56 14.68 29.40
C MET A 106 5.75 14.95 27.90
N MET A 107 6.98 15.30 27.49
CA MET A 107 7.31 15.48 26.08
C MET A 107 7.14 14.19 25.27
N PHE A 108 7.48 13.04 25.85
CA PHE A 108 7.25 11.73 25.23
C PHE A 108 5.75 11.47 25.00
N ALA A 109 4.89 11.74 25.99
CA ALA A 109 3.44 11.59 25.84
C ALA A 109 2.88 12.47 24.73
N VAL A 110 3.24 13.76 24.70
CA VAL A 110 2.80 14.70 23.65
C VAL A 110 3.30 14.25 22.27
N HIS A 111 4.56 13.82 22.17
CA HIS A 111 5.14 13.31 20.92
C HIS A 111 4.38 12.07 20.42
N CYS A 112 4.13 11.08 21.29
CA CYS A 112 3.38 9.89 20.93
C CYS A 112 1.97 10.22 20.44
N THR A 113 1.23 11.09 21.14
CA THR A 113 -0.11 11.51 20.71
C THR A 113 -0.08 12.20 19.35
N TRP A 114 0.87 13.12 19.14
CA TRP A 114 0.99 13.85 17.87
C TRP A 114 1.37 12.93 16.70
N VAL A 115 2.33 12.02 16.90
CA VAL A 115 2.76 11.04 15.87
C VAL A 115 1.61 10.10 15.53
N THR A 116 0.91 9.56 16.54
CA THR A 116 -0.23 8.67 16.30
C THR A 116 -1.35 9.36 15.55
N SER A 117 -1.69 10.60 15.92
CA SER A 117 -2.77 11.38 15.31
C SER A 117 -2.48 11.84 13.88
N ASN A 118 -1.22 12.05 13.50
CA ASN A 118 -0.88 12.62 12.19
C ASN A 118 -0.29 11.59 11.21
N ALA A 119 0.46 10.61 11.69
CA ALA A 119 1.17 9.67 10.82
C ALA A 119 0.46 8.31 10.72
N TYR A 120 -0.01 7.76 11.84
CA TYR A 120 -0.53 6.38 11.87
C TYR A 120 -2.05 6.28 11.71
N SER A 121 -2.81 7.31 12.12
CA SER A 121 -4.28 7.30 12.02
C SER A 121 -4.80 7.79 10.65
N SER A 122 -4.36 7.16 9.56
CA SER A 122 -4.85 7.45 8.20
C SER A 122 -5.45 6.18 7.56
N PRO A 123 -6.77 6.12 7.30
CA PRO A 123 -7.37 4.97 6.64
C PRO A 123 -6.92 4.87 5.18
N SER A 124 -6.67 3.66 4.69
CA SER A 124 -6.25 3.40 3.31
C SER A 124 -7.42 3.13 2.34
N VAL A 125 -8.61 2.79 2.86
CA VAL A 125 -9.81 2.49 2.07
C VAL A 125 -10.53 3.76 1.63
N VAL A 126 -10.55 4.77 2.50
CA VAL A 126 -11.22 6.03 2.26
C VAL A 126 -10.15 7.11 2.20
N LEU A 127 -10.00 7.75 1.05
CA LEU A 127 -8.98 8.77 0.86
C LEU A 127 -9.53 10.12 1.32
N ALA A 128 -8.76 10.84 2.13
CA ALA A 128 -9.10 12.20 2.53
C ALA A 128 -8.25 13.18 1.73
N SER A 129 -8.91 14.11 1.04
CA SER A 129 -8.28 15.28 0.42
C SER A 129 -8.68 16.53 1.18
N TYR A 130 -7.74 17.46 1.36
CA TYR A 130 -7.98 18.72 2.04
C TYR A 130 -7.90 19.85 1.01
N ASN A 131 -8.96 20.64 0.90
CA ASN A 131 -8.96 21.82 0.04
C ASN A 131 -8.13 22.94 0.70
N HIS A 132 -7.80 23.97 -0.09
CA HIS A 132 -7.08 25.14 0.40
C HIS A 132 -7.79 25.84 1.58
N ASP A 133 -9.12 25.76 1.61
CA ASP A 133 -9.98 26.34 2.65
C ASP A 133 -10.02 25.50 3.95
N GLY A 134 -9.30 24.38 4.00
CA GLY A 134 -9.28 23.46 5.15
C GLY A 134 -10.48 22.50 5.22
N THR A 135 -11.43 22.61 4.30
CA THR A 135 -12.54 21.65 4.18
C THR A 135 -12.01 20.27 3.77
N ARG A 136 -12.45 19.23 4.46
CA ARG A 136 -12.09 17.84 4.17
C ARG A 136 -13.08 17.23 3.18
N ASN A 137 -12.58 16.89 2.00
CA ASN A 137 -13.29 16.10 1.00
C ASN A 137 -12.92 14.62 1.16
N ILE A 138 -13.93 13.77 1.21
CA ILE A 138 -13.77 12.33 1.40
C ILE A 138 -14.02 11.66 0.05
N LEU A 139 -13.01 11.00 -0.49
CA LEU A 139 -13.08 10.25 -1.73
C LEU A 139 -13.29 8.78 -1.39
N ASP A 140 -14.40 8.24 -1.87
CA ASP A 140 -14.88 6.90 -1.52
C ASP A 140 -15.11 5.99 -2.72
N ASP A 141 -14.30 6.19 -3.76
CA ASP A 141 -14.38 5.47 -5.02
C ASP A 141 -14.17 3.95 -4.86
N PHE A 142 -13.35 3.53 -3.88
CA PHE A 142 -13.10 2.10 -3.63
C PHE A 142 -14.38 1.39 -3.20
N ARG A 143 -15.09 1.92 -2.19
CA ARG A 143 -16.35 1.30 -1.72
C ARG A 143 -17.42 1.39 -2.79
N GLU A 144 -17.51 2.49 -3.53
CA GLU A 144 -18.43 2.65 -4.66
C GLU A 144 -18.25 1.52 -5.70
N ALA A 145 -17.03 1.34 -6.19
CA ALA A 145 -16.71 0.33 -7.19
C ALA A 145 -16.96 -1.10 -6.69
N TYR A 146 -16.58 -1.38 -5.43
CA TYR A 146 -16.81 -2.71 -4.85
C TYR A 146 -18.29 -3.00 -4.63
N TYR A 147 -19.06 -1.99 -4.23
CA TYR A 147 -20.51 -2.12 -4.07
C TYR A 147 -21.20 -2.34 -5.42
N TRP A 148 -20.75 -1.62 -6.46
CA TRP A 148 -21.23 -1.86 -7.82
C TRP A 148 -20.96 -3.31 -8.27
N LEU A 149 -19.75 -3.81 -8.03
CA LEU A 149 -19.38 -5.18 -8.39
C LEU A 149 -20.24 -6.19 -7.62
N ARG A 150 -20.49 -5.94 -6.33
CA ARG A 150 -21.35 -6.81 -5.49
C ARG A 150 -22.80 -6.87 -5.96
N GLN A 151 -23.38 -5.77 -6.43
CA GLN A 151 -24.81 -5.70 -6.75
C GLN A 151 -25.15 -5.99 -8.22
N ASN A 152 -24.20 -5.74 -9.14
CA ASN A 152 -24.47 -5.75 -10.58
C ASN A 152 -23.79 -6.89 -11.34
N THR A 153 -23.04 -7.76 -10.65
CA THR A 153 -22.41 -8.92 -11.27
C THR A 153 -23.00 -10.23 -10.76
N ASP A 154 -22.76 -11.30 -11.53
CA ASP A 154 -23.15 -12.66 -11.17
C ASP A 154 -22.39 -13.11 -9.91
N GLU A 155 -23.03 -13.95 -9.09
CA GLU A 155 -22.43 -14.55 -7.89
C GLU A 155 -21.18 -15.39 -8.24
N HIS A 156 -21.06 -15.89 -9.47
CA HIS A 156 -19.91 -16.67 -9.89
C HIS A 156 -18.93 -15.91 -10.79
N ALA A 157 -19.10 -14.59 -10.92
CA ALA A 157 -18.20 -13.78 -11.72
C ALA A 157 -16.76 -13.83 -11.19
N ARG A 158 -15.78 -13.94 -12.11
CA ARG A 158 -14.36 -13.85 -11.77
C ARG A 158 -13.77 -12.52 -12.16
N VAL A 159 -13.17 -11.86 -11.18
CA VAL A 159 -12.50 -10.57 -11.35
C VAL A 159 -10.99 -10.74 -11.22
N MET A 160 -10.25 -10.24 -12.21
CA MET A 160 -8.78 -10.17 -12.20
C MET A 160 -8.33 -8.79 -11.74
N SER A 161 -7.40 -8.72 -10.78
CA SER A 161 -6.83 -7.47 -10.24
C SER A 161 -5.38 -7.65 -9.79
N TRP A 162 -4.63 -6.55 -9.66
CA TRP A 162 -3.27 -6.57 -9.09
C TRP A 162 -3.25 -6.66 -7.55
N ASP A 163 -2.23 -7.33 -7.03
CA ASP A 163 -2.07 -8.03 -5.73
C ASP A 163 -2.47 -7.30 -4.42
N HIS A 164 -2.69 -5.98 -4.39
CA HIS A 164 -2.91 -5.28 -3.11
C HIS A 164 -4.38 -5.06 -2.70
N ILE A 165 -5.35 -5.40 -3.54
CA ILE A 165 -6.79 -5.21 -3.25
C ILE A 165 -7.55 -6.51 -2.98
N SER A 166 -6.99 -7.66 -3.39
CA SER A 166 -7.62 -8.98 -3.27
C SER A 166 -8.03 -9.35 -1.84
N THR A 167 -7.19 -8.98 -0.86
CA THR A 167 -7.42 -9.25 0.56
C THR A 167 -8.52 -8.35 1.14
N LEU A 168 -8.65 -7.10 0.66
CA LEU A 168 -9.70 -6.19 1.11
C LEU A 168 -11.09 -6.66 0.64
N PHE A 169 -11.13 -7.26 -0.55
CA PHE A 169 -12.35 -7.66 -1.24
C PHE A 169 -12.92 -9.00 -0.72
N THR A 170 -12.06 -9.93 -0.31
CA THR A 170 -12.45 -11.20 0.34
C THR A 170 -12.94 -11.01 1.78
N GLY A 171 -12.47 -9.98 2.49
CA GLY A 171 -12.91 -9.66 3.84
C GLY A 171 -14.28 -8.97 3.92
N GLN A 172 -14.82 -8.48 2.80
CA GLN A 172 -16.03 -7.67 2.74
C GLN A 172 -17.20 -8.42 2.07
N GLU A 173 -17.49 -9.66 2.47
CA GLU A 173 -18.67 -10.47 2.04
C GLU A 173 -19.16 -10.20 0.61
N THR A 174 -18.26 -10.29 -0.37
CA THR A 174 -18.63 -10.21 -1.78
C THR A 174 -18.87 -11.64 -2.27
N HIS A 175 -19.98 -11.86 -2.98
CA HIS A 175 -20.29 -13.17 -3.57
C HIS A 175 -19.33 -13.54 -4.71
N VAL A 176 -18.58 -12.56 -5.24
CA VAL A 176 -17.69 -12.67 -6.38
C VAL A 176 -16.41 -13.43 -6.03
N ARG A 177 -16.12 -14.50 -6.78
CA ARG A 177 -14.86 -15.24 -6.66
C ARG A 177 -13.76 -14.44 -7.33
N LEU A 178 -12.97 -13.70 -6.56
CA LEU A 178 -11.74 -13.14 -7.07
C LEU A 178 -10.73 -14.27 -7.33
N GLU A 179 -10.40 -14.52 -8.60
CA GLU A 179 -9.08 -15.05 -8.95
C GLU A 179 -8.07 -13.91 -9.00
N ALA A 180 -8.07 -13.11 -7.93
CA ALA A 180 -6.94 -12.25 -7.67
C ALA A 180 -5.88 -13.13 -7.03
N SER A 181 -4.66 -13.03 -7.57
CA SER A 181 -3.39 -13.26 -6.87
C SER A 181 -3.62 -13.63 -5.41
N LEU A 182 -3.54 -14.93 -5.11
CA LEU A 182 -3.67 -15.46 -3.76
C LEU A 182 -2.86 -14.56 -2.85
N GLY A 183 -3.52 -13.92 -1.87
CA GLY A 183 -2.85 -13.09 -0.86
C GLY A 183 -1.81 -13.87 -0.03
N ASN A 184 -1.69 -15.17 -0.27
CA ASN A 184 -0.53 -15.97 0.05
C ASN A 184 0.27 -16.20 -1.24
N CYS A 185 1.50 -15.69 -1.31
CA CYS A 185 2.45 -15.89 -2.42
C CYS A 185 2.88 -17.37 -2.62
N THR A 186 2.06 -18.34 -2.24
CA THR A 186 2.34 -19.78 -2.31
C THR A 186 2.35 -20.32 -3.74
N ASP A 187 1.60 -19.70 -4.67
CA ASP A 187 1.57 -20.10 -6.08
C ASP A 187 2.02 -18.95 -7.01
N GLY A 188 3.34 -18.69 -7.04
CA GLY A 188 3.94 -17.60 -7.86
C GLY A 188 3.57 -17.63 -9.35
N VAL A 189 3.21 -18.80 -9.88
CA VAL A 189 2.81 -19.06 -11.27
C VAL A 189 1.57 -18.28 -11.69
N ASN A 190 0.59 -18.11 -10.80
CA ASN A 190 -0.65 -17.40 -11.14
C ASN A 190 -0.41 -15.87 -11.19
N ILE A 191 0.50 -15.36 -10.35
CA ILE A 191 0.82 -13.93 -10.28
C ILE A 191 1.60 -13.48 -11.51
N SER A 192 2.54 -14.30 -11.98
CA SER A 192 3.29 -14.01 -13.19
C SER A 192 2.40 -14.05 -14.44
N LEU A 193 1.39 -14.93 -14.48
CA LEU A 193 0.41 -14.98 -15.58
C LEU A 193 -0.45 -13.72 -15.64
N VAL A 194 -0.91 -13.23 -14.49
CA VAL A 194 -1.63 -11.94 -14.39
C VAL A 194 -0.70 -10.78 -14.78
N GLY A 195 0.53 -10.74 -14.27
CA GLY A 195 1.54 -9.75 -14.65
C GLY A 195 1.82 -9.75 -16.16
N LYS A 196 1.85 -10.95 -16.77
CA LYS A 196 2.00 -11.15 -18.22
C LYS A 196 0.80 -10.65 -18.99
N ALA A 197 -0.42 -10.95 -18.55
CA ALA A 197 -1.65 -10.42 -19.17
C ALA A 197 -1.66 -8.88 -19.14
N MET A 198 -1.36 -8.27 -17.99
CA MET A 198 -1.38 -6.82 -17.81
C MET A 198 -0.30 -6.08 -18.63
N SER A 199 0.83 -6.72 -18.91
CA SER A 199 1.96 -6.12 -19.64
C SER A 199 2.02 -6.46 -21.14
N SER A 200 1.17 -7.37 -21.61
CA SER A 200 1.10 -7.79 -23.02
C SER A 200 0.16 -6.90 -23.85
N ASN A 201 0.10 -7.14 -25.17
CA ASN A 201 -0.92 -6.55 -26.02
C ASN A 201 -2.31 -7.14 -25.74
N GLU A 202 -3.36 -6.50 -26.24
CA GLU A 202 -4.74 -6.91 -25.97
C GLU A 202 -5.05 -8.35 -26.43
N SER A 203 -4.52 -8.79 -27.57
CA SER A 203 -4.78 -10.14 -28.10
C SER A 203 -4.16 -11.24 -27.23
N ALA A 204 -2.87 -11.13 -26.87
CA ALA A 204 -2.22 -12.14 -26.03
C ALA A 204 -2.78 -12.12 -24.60
N ALA A 205 -3.09 -10.94 -24.08
CA ALA A 205 -3.73 -10.82 -22.77
C ALA A 205 -5.13 -11.44 -22.76
N TYR A 206 -5.89 -11.31 -23.86
CA TYR A 206 -7.20 -11.93 -23.99
C TYR A 206 -7.15 -13.46 -23.96
N GLU A 207 -6.16 -14.09 -24.62
CA GLU A 207 -5.94 -15.53 -24.53
C GLU A 207 -5.69 -15.98 -23.08
N ILE A 208 -4.86 -15.23 -22.34
CA ILE A 208 -4.57 -15.51 -20.93
C ILE A 208 -5.82 -15.35 -20.07
N MET A 209 -6.54 -14.23 -20.21
CA MET A 209 -7.80 -13.98 -19.48
C MET A 209 -8.83 -15.07 -19.73
N ARG A 210 -8.89 -15.62 -20.96
CA ARG A 210 -9.77 -16.75 -21.30
C ARG A 210 -9.29 -18.06 -20.69
N SER A 211 -7.98 -18.33 -20.61
CA SER A 211 -7.45 -19.53 -19.95
C SER A 211 -7.72 -19.56 -18.44
N LEU A 212 -7.80 -18.38 -17.82
CA LEU A 212 -8.19 -18.19 -16.41
C LEU A 212 -9.71 -18.02 -16.24
N ASP A 213 -10.45 -17.96 -17.35
CA ASP A 213 -11.89 -17.76 -17.42
C ASP A 213 -12.37 -16.56 -16.57
N VAL A 214 -11.69 -15.44 -16.78
CA VAL A 214 -11.93 -14.13 -16.16
C VAL A 214 -13.07 -13.40 -16.87
N ASP A 215 -14.03 -12.88 -16.10
CA ASP A 215 -15.16 -12.10 -16.62
C ASP A 215 -14.91 -10.59 -16.57
N TYR A 216 -14.25 -10.13 -15.50
CA TYR A 216 -14.02 -8.72 -15.24
C TYR A 216 -12.57 -8.44 -14.89
N VAL A 217 -12.09 -7.25 -15.23
CA VAL A 217 -10.73 -6.77 -14.91
C VAL A 217 -10.86 -5.46 -14.15
N LEU A 218 -10.27 -5.42 -12.95
CA LEU A 218 -10.25 -4.23 -12.11
C LEU A 218 -8.85 -3.62 -12.13
N ILE A 219 -8.80 -2.31 -12.38
CA ILE A 219 -7.57 -1.51 -12.31
C ILE A 219 -7.78 -0.25 -11.47
N ILE A 220 -6.69 0.22 -10.85
CA ILE A 220 -6.64 1.50 -10.16
C ILE A 220 -5.94 2.53 -11.04
N PHE A 221 -6.62 3.65 -11.28
CA PHE A 221 -6.10 4.76 -12.06
C PHE A 221 -6.10 6.05 -11.22
N GLY A 222 -4.91 6.56 -10.88
CA GLY A 222 -4.78 7.74 -10.01
C GLY A 222 -4.69 9.07 -10.74
N GLY A 223 -4.77 9.10 -12.08
CA GLY A 223 -4.33 10.24 -12.88
C GLY A 223 -5.19 11.51 -12.79
N VAL A 224 -6.47 11.38 -12.40
CA VAL A 224 -7.40 12.50 -12.22
C VAL A 224 -7.13 13.26 -10.91
N ILE A 225 -6.99 12.52 -9.81
CA ILE A 225 -6.87 13.10 -8.46
C ILE A 225 -5.41 13.25 -8.00
N GLY A 226 -4.46 12.60 -8.66
CA GLY A 226 -3.07 12.60 -8.22
C GLY A 226 -2.73 11.47 -7.22
N TYR A 227 -3.44 10.34 -7.27
CA TYR A 227 -3.17 9.21 -6.37
C TYR A 227 -1.92 8.43 -6.79
N SER A 228 -0.87 8.48 -5.98
CA SER A 228 0.43 7.86 -6.29
C SER A 228 0.44 6.34 -6.20
N GLY A 229 -0.52 5.74 -5.49
CA GLY A 229 -0.62 4.29 -5.27
C GLY A 229 -1.29 3.50 -6.39
N ASP A 230 -1.42 4.08 -7.59
CA ASP A 230 -2.09 3.47 -8.73
C ASP A 230 -1.28 2.36 -9.42
N ASP A 231 -1.93 1.62 -10.32
CA ASP A 231 -1.32 0.43 -10.93
C ASP A 231 -0.25 0.76 -11.97
N ILE A 232 -0.27 1.96 -12.54
CA ILE A 232 0.75 2.42 -13.49
C ILE A 232 2.11 2.62 -12.79
N ASN A 233 2.15 3.15 -11.57
CA ASN A 233 3.42 3.25 -10.81
C ASN A 233 3.95 1.88 -10.38
N LYS A 234 3.05 0.90 -10.19
CA LYS A 234 3.39 -0.49 -9.85
C LYS A 234 3.67 -1.35 -11.08
N PHE A 235 3.40 -0.85 -12.29
CA PHE A 235 3.49 -1.61 -13.54
C PHE A 235 4.87 -2.26 -13.73
N LEU A 236 5.96 -1.59 -13.39
CA LEU A 236 7.30 -2.14 -13.54
C LEU A 236 7.53 -3.40 -12.69
N TRP A 237 6.86 -3.52 -11.53
CA TRP A 237 6.88 -4.74 -10.74
C TRP A 237 6.16 -5.88 -11.44
N MET A 238 5.02 -5.61 -12.09
CA MET A 238 4.29 -6.60 -12.89
C MET A 238 5.18 -7.17 -14.00
N VAL A 239 5.89 -6.30 -14.72
CA VAL A 239 6.80 -6.70 -15.81
C VAL A 239 7.97 -7.54 -15.27
N ARG A 240 8.58 -7.16 -14.15
CA ARG A 240 9.69 -7.91 -13.54
C ARG A 240 9.29 -9.29 -13.05
N ILE A 241 8.10 -9.42 -12.44
CA ILE A 241 7.57 -10.72 -12.01
C ILE A 241 7.28 -11.61 -13.21
N ALA A 242 6.66 -11.05 -14.26
CA ALA A 242 6.36 -11.78 -15.48
C ALA A 242 7.61 -12.19 -16.28
N GLU A 243 8.66 -11.35 -16.32
CA GLU A 243 9.95 -11.70 -16.94
C GLU A 243 10.64 -12.86 -16.21
N GLY A 244 10.54 -12.90 -14.88
CA GLY A 244 11.17 -13.95 -14.07
C GLY A 244 10.70 -15.36 -14.44
N GLU A 245 9.43 -15.51 -14.81
CA GLU A 245 8.84 -16.82 -15.16
C GLU A 245 8.69 -17.04 -16.67
N HIS A 246 8.46 -15.97 -17.45
CA HIS A 246 8.28 -16.03 -18.90
C HIS A 246 9.29 -15.14 -19.66
N PRO A 247 10.60 -15.43 -19.58
CA PRO A 247 11.66 -14.58 -20.13
C PRO A 247 11.69 -14.52 -21.67
N LYS A 248 11.00 -15.44 -22.35
CA LYS A 248 10.91 -15.46 -23.82
C LYS A 248 9.89 -14.45 -24.35
N ASP A 249 8.84 -14.19 -23.59
CA ASP A 249 7.68 -13.41 -24.04
C ASP A 249 7.76 -11.96 -23.55
N ILE A 250 8.30 -11.73 -22.35
CA ILE A 250 8.47 -10.41 -21.74
C ILE A 250 9.94 -10.21 -21.41
N ARG A 251 10.50 -9.06 -21.78
CA ARG A 251 11.90 -8.69 -21.49
C ARG A 251 11.97 -7.27 -20.93
N VAL A 252 12.55 -7.12 -19.73
CA VAL A 252 12.88 -5.83 -19.09
C VAL A 252 14.23 -5.33 -19.62
N SER A 253 15.17 -6.25 -19.90
CA SER A 253 16.54 -5.95 -20.39
C SER A 253 16.56 -5.18 -21.72
N GLY A 254 15.44 -5.16 -22.45
CA GLY A 254 15.16 -4.20 -23.50
C GLY A 254 14.68 -2.87 -22.89
N THR A 255 15.55 -2.16 -22.18
CA THR A 255 15.30 -0.79 -21.70
C THR A 255 15.13 0.23 -22.84
N SER A 256 15.01 -0.24 -24.08
CA SER A 256 14.58 0.46 -25.30
C SER A 256 13.13 0.15 -25.71
N THR A 257 12.49 -0.87 -25.12
CA THR A 257 11.13 -1.35 -25.46
C THR A 257 10.07 -0.81 -24.51
N PHE A 258 10.41 -0.28 -23.34
CA PHE A 258 9.46 0.46 -22.49
C PHE A 258 9.99 1.85 -22.07
N CYS A 259 11.31 2.03 -22.06
CA CYS A 259 11.96 3.33 -21.86
C CYS A 259 12.57 3.79 -23.19
N SER A 260 12.49 5.08 -23.49
CA SER A 260 13.24 5.65 -24.61
C SER A 260 14.70 5.84 -24.20
N PHE A 261 15.66 5.61 -25.11
CA PHE A 261 17.11 5.56 -24.90
C PHE A 261 17.76 6.73 -24.11
N LYS A 262 17.03 7.81 -23.84
CA LYS A 262 17.57 9.00 -23.15
C LYS A 262 16.94 9.29 -21.79
N LYS A 263 15.77 8.73 -21.44
CA LYS A 263 15.09 9.02 -20.17
C LYS A 263 14.15 7.87 -19.75
N PRO A 264 14.19 7.40 -18.48
CA PRO A 264 13.38 6.27 -18.04
C PRO A 264 11.89 6.65 -17.92
N PHE A 265 11.02 5.81 -18.49
CA PHE A 265 9.58 5.69 -18.21
C PHE A 265 8.68 6.92 -18.42
N TYR A 266 8.72 7.48 -19.63
CA TYR A 266 7.79 8.54 -20.03
C TYR A 266 6.55 7.92 -20.71
N LEU A 267 5.35 8.05 -20.10
CA LEU A 267 4.02 7.71 -20.68
C LEU A 267 3.52 8.67 -21.79
N TYR A 268 4.44 9.43 -22.37
CA TYR A 268 4.18 10.57 -23.27
C TYR A 268 4.30 10.12 -24.73
N LYS A 269 4.17 11.03 -25.70
CA LYS A 269 4.40 10.77 -27.13
C LYS A 269 5.80 10.18 -27.43
N ALA A 270 6.77 10.42 -26.55
CA ALA A 270 8.13 9.86 -26.63
C ALA A 270 8.29 8.49 -25.93
N GLY A 271 7.21 7.96 -25.33
CA GLY A 271 7.17 6.63 -24.75
C GLY A 271 7.30 5.55 -25.80
N SER A 272 7.75 4.36 -25.39
CA SER A 272 7.89 3.25 -26.33
C SER A 272 6.54 2.85 -26.92
N PRO A 273 6.48 2.52 -28.23
CA PRO A 273 5.26 2.02 -28.84
C PRO A 273 4.75 0.73 -28.19
N THR A 274 5.61 -0.07 -27.55
CA THR A 274 5.17 -1.27 -26.81
C THR A 274 4.45 -0.91 -25.51
N LEU A 275 4.90 0.15 -24.81
CA LEU A 275 4.22 0.65 -23.61
C LEU A 275 2.84 1.21 -23.97
N LEU A 276 2.78 2.04 -25.01
CA LEU A 276 1.54 2.68 -25.46
C LEU A 276 0.49 1.69 -25.97
N ASN A 277 0.91 0.49 -26.37
CA ASN A 277 0.04 -0.59 -26.84
C ASN A 277 -0.20 -1.69 -25.80
N CYS A 278 0.37 -1.58 -24.59
CA CYS A 278 0.15 -2.58 -23.55
C CYS A 278 -1.28 -2.49 -22.99
N LEU A 279 -1.80 -3.62 -22.49
CA LEU A 279 -3.15 -3.70 -21.96
C LEU A 279 -3.35 -2.73 -20.79
N MET A 280 -2.42 -2.69 -19.83
CA MET A 280 -2.50 -1.79 -18.67
C MET A 280 -2.59 -0.30 -19.07
N TYR A 281 -1.80 0.13 -20.05
CA TYR A 281 -1.85 1.51 -20.56
C TYR A 281 -3.21 1.79 -21.21
N LYS A 282 -3.68 0.88 -22.07
CA LYS A 282 -4.98 1.01 -22.74
C LYS A 282 -6.14 1.07 -21.74
N MET A 283 -6.15 0.20 -20.73
CA MET A 283 -7.18 0.16 -19.68
C MET A 283 -7.13 1.40 -18.78
N SER A 284 -5.94 1.88 -18.41
CA SER A 284 -5.86 3.06 -17.53
C SER A 284 -6.30 4.35 -18.24
N TYR A 285 -5.87 4.54 -19.49
CA TYR A 285 -6.08 5.80 -20.22
C TYR A 285 -7.25 5.77 -21.23
N TYR A 286 -8.12 4.76 -21.19
CA TYR A 286 -9.30 4.70 -22.06
C TYR A 286 -10.17 5.95 -21.89
N ARG A 287 -10.43 6.66 -23.00
CA ARG A 287 -11.17 7.95 -23.06
C ARG A 287 -10.59 9.09 -22.22
N PHE A 288 -9.41 8.93 -21.62
CA PHE A 288 -8.76 9.97 -20.83
C PHE A 288 -8.24 11.13 -21.70
N GLY A 289 -7.97 10.88 -22.98
CA GLY A 289 -7.49 11.91 -23.92
C GLY A 289 -8.48 13.04 -24.21
N GLU A 290 -9.77 12.82 -23.96
CA GLU A 290 -10.84 13.83 -24.11
C GLU A 290 -11.10 14.59 -22.80
N MET A 291 -10.58 14.08 -21.67
CA MET A 291 -10.81 14.66 -20.35
C MET A 291 -9.88 15.86 -20.13
N GLN A 292 -10.47 17.03 -19.87
CA GLN A 292 -9.73 18.23 -19.50
C GLN A 292 -10.06 18.58 -18.04
N LEU A 293 -9.05 18.46 -17.16
CA LEU A 293 -9.21 18.67 -15.72
C LEU A 293 -9.20 20.15 -15.35
N ASP A 294 -8.21 20.89 -15.84
CA ASP A 294 -8.08 22.33 -15.59
C ASP A 294 -8.19 23.10 -16.90
N PHE A 295 -8.76 24.30 -16.84
CA PHE A 295 -8.87 25.17 -18.01
C PHE A 295 -7.50 25.50 -18.62
N ARG A 296 -6.43 25.48 -17.81
CA ARG A 296 -5.05 25.78 -18.21
C ARG A 296 -4.25 24.55 -18.65
N THR A 297 -4.70 23.34 -18.33
CA THR A 297 -3.99 22.11 -18.72
C THR A 297 -4.54 21.57 -20.04
N PRO A 298 -3.68 20.96 -20.88
CA PRO A 298 -4.16 20.32 -22.11
C PRO A 298 -5.05 19.11 -21.77
N PRO A 299 -5.95 18.71 -22.69
CA PRO A 299 -6.77 17.51 -22.48
C PRO A 299 -5.90 16.25 -22.46
N GLY A 300 -6.22 15.31 -21.57
CA GLY A 300 -5.42 14.09 -21.32
C GLY A 300 -4.15 14.35 -20.53
N PHE A 301 -4.20 15.23 -19.53
CA PHE A 301 -3.08 15.50 -18.63
C PHE A 301 -3.19 14.67 -17.35
N ASP A 302 -2.21 13.81 -17.10
CA ASP A 302 -2.10 12.99 -15.89
C ASP A 302 -1.42 13.77 -14.76
N ARG A 303 -2.14 14.00 -13.65
CA ARG A 303 -1.65 14.75 -12.48
C ARG A 303 -0.59 14.01 -11.67
N THR A 304 -0.59 12.68 -11.65
CA THR A 304 0.39 11.90 -10.89
C THR A 304 1.79 11.97 -11.50
N ARG A 305 1.86 11.93 -12.84
CA ARG A 305 3.13 12.00 -13.60
C ARG A 305 3.45 13.40 -14.11
N ASN A 306 2.53 14.35 -13.97
CA ASN A 306 2.64 15.69 -14.54
C ASN A 306 2.94 15.62 -16.05
N ALA A 307 2.08 14.92 -16.77
CA ALA A 307 2.35 14.43 -18.12
C ALA A 307 1.15 14.51 -19.05
N GLU A 308 1.34 14.97 -20.30
CA GLU A 308 0.34 14.73 -21.35
C GLU A 308 0.51 13.32 -21.93
N ILE A 309 -0.60 12.60 -22.05
CA ILE A 309 -0.60 11.24 -22.61
C ILE A 309 -0.16 11.19 -24.07
N GLY A 310 0.54 10.12 -24.43
CA GLY A 310 0.97 9.87 -25.82
C GLY A 310 -0.17 9.53 -26.78
N ASN A 311 -0.96 8.51 -26.44
CA ASN A 311 -2.06 8.02 -27.27
C ASN A 311 -3.41 8.44 -26.68
N LYS A 312 -4.15 9.31 -27.37
CA LYS A 312 -5.46 9.83 -26.91
C LYS A 312 -6.63 8.96 -27.35
N ASP A 313 -6.51 8.31 -28.52
CA ASP A 313 -7.60 7.57 -29.15
C ASP A 313 -7.41 6.06 -28.96
N ILE A 314 -7.84 5.58 -27.79
CA ILE A 314 -7.73 4.16 -27.42
C ILE A 314 -9.07 3.47 -27.67
N LYS A 315 -9.05 2.37 -28.41
CA LYS A 315 -10.22 1.50 -28.65
C LYS A 315 -9.90 0.07 -28.26
N PHE A 316 -10.88 -0.60 -27.69
CA PHE A 316 -10.83 -2.02 -27.35
C PHE A 316 -11.54 -2.86 -28.40
N LYS A 317 -11.00 -4.05 -28.63
CA LYS A 317 -11.60 -5.11 -29.43
C LYS A 317 -12.27 -6.15 -28.53
N HIS A 318 -11.55 -6.62 -27.52
CA HIS A 318 -11.93 -7.74 -26.64
C HIS A 318 -12.40 -7.31 -25.24
N LEU A 319 -12.25 -6.03 -24.90
CA LEU A 319 -12.73 -5.46 -23.64
C LEU A 319 -13.82 -4.41 -23.88
N GLU A 320 -14.65 -4.19 -22.87
CA GLU A 320 -15.54 -3.03 -22.76
C GLU A 320 -15.51 -2.44 -21.36
N GLU A 321 -15.69 -1.12 -21.26
CA GLU A 321 -15.80 -0.43 -19.98
C GLU A 321 -17.15 -0.76 -19.35
N ALA A 322 -17.13 -1.34 -18.14
CA ALA A 322 -18.34 -1.75 -17.42
C ALA A 322 -18.70 -0.72 -16.34
N PHE A 323 -17.71 -0.24 -15.61
CA PHE A 323 -17.87 0.76 -14.56
C PHE A 323 -16.59 1.61 -14.40
N THR A 324 -16.76 2.89 -14.13
CA THR A 324 -15.69 3.81 -13.74
C THR A 324 -16.23 4.69 -12.61
N SER A 325 -15.48 4.80 -11.52
CA SER A 325 -15.90 5.54 -10.32
C SER A 325 -15.98 7.05 -10.57
N GLU A 326 -16.58 7.80 -9.63
CA GLU A 326 -16.78 9.26 -9.74
C GLU A 326 -15.48 10.01 -10.10
N HIS A 327 -14.38 9.73 -9.38
CA HIS A 327 -13.10 10.39 -9.58
C HIS A 327 -12.13 9.60 -10.48
N TRP A 328 -12.66 8.59 -11.19
CA TRP A 328 -11.92 7.68 -12.06
C TRP A 328 -10.80 6.94 -11.34
N LEU A 329 -10.92 6.75 -10.03
CA LEU A 329 -9.91 6.07 -9.23
C LEU A 329 -9.90 4.56 -9.48
N VAL A 330 -11.08 3.97 -9.64
CA VAL A 330 -11.26 2.55 -9.91
C VAL A 330 -12.01 2.39 -11.23
N ARG A 331 -11.48 1.53 -12.10
CA ARG A 331 -12.09 1.19 -13.39
C ARG A 331 -12.25 -0.31 -13.51
N ILE A 332 -13.43 -0.74 -13.96
CA ILE A 332 -13.79 -2.12 -14.14
C ILE A 332 -14.13 -2.33 -15.61
N TYR A 333 -13.42 -3.27 -16.24
CA TYR A 333 -13.63 -3.68 -17.61
C TYR A 333 -14.26 -5.06 -17.64
N LYS A 334 -15.16 -5.29 -18.59
CA LYS A 334 -15.71 -6.61 -18.87
C LYS A 334 -15.00 -7.24 -20.06
N VAL A 335 -14.65 -8.51 -19.91
CA VAL A 335 -14.09 -9.34 -20.97
C VAL A 335 -15.22 -9.78 -21.89
N LYS A 336 -15.12 -9.44 -23.18
CA LYS A 336 -16.14 -9.82 -24.16
C LYS A 336 -16.04 -11.32 -24.45
N GLN A 337 -17.17 -11.89 -24.86
CA GLN A 337 -17.19 -13.22 -25.44
C GLN A 337 -16.50 -13.22 -26.81
N LEU A 338 -16.17 -14.42 -27.30
CA LEU A 338 -15.60 -14.60 -28.64
C LEU A 338 -16.49 -13.95 -29.70
N ASP A 339 -15.84 -13.42 -30.74
CA ASP A 339 -16.55 -12.87 -31.88
C ASP A 339 -17.47 -13.93 -32.46
N ASN A 340 -18.75 -13.58 -32.67
CA ASN A 340 -19.77 -14.51 -33.17
C ASN A 340 -19.40 -15.14 -34.52
N ARG A 341 -18.53 -14.49 -35.29
CA ARG A 341 -17.96 -15.01 -36.53
C ARG A 341 -16.60 -14.40 -36.81
N GLU A 342 -15.73 -15.16 -37.45
CA GLU A 342 -14.48 -14.64 -37.99
C GLU A 342 -14.75 -13.69 -39.16
N THR A 343 -14.07 -12.55 -39.16
CA THR A 343 -14.12 -11.58 -40.27
C THR A 343 -12.87 -11.70 -41.11
N LEU A 344 -12.99 -11.41 -42.42
CA LEU A 344 -11.82 -11.28 -43.27
C LEU A 344 -10.95 -10.10 -42.83
N ASP A 345 -9.67 -10.33 -42.57
CA ASP A 345 -8.70 -9.27 -42.24
C ASP A 345 -8.51 -8.28 -43.38
N HIS A 346 -8.75 -8.74 -44.61
CA HIS A 346 -8.61 -7.96 -45.81
C HIS A 346 -9.95 -7.72 -46.48
N LYS A 347 -10.03 -6.60 -47.20
CA LYS A 347 -11.20 -6.33 -48.04
C LYS A 347 -11.32 -7.43 -49.10
N PRO A 348 -12.55 -7.82 -49.49
CA PRO A 348 -12.76 -8.76 -50.57
C PRO A 348 -12.00 -8.34 -51.83
N ARG A 349 -11.48 -9.33 -52.56
CA ARG A 349 -10.65 -9.09 -53.75
C ARG A 349 -11.34 -8.15 -54.74
N VAL A 350 -10.64 -7.09 -55.11
CA VAL A 350 -11.04 -6.16 -56.17
C VAL A 350 -9.96 -6.17 -57.23
N THR A 351 -10.32 -6.38 -58.49
CA THR A 351 -9.40 -6.33 -59.64
C THR A 351 -9.71 -5.11 -60.50
N ASN A 352 -8.70 -4.63 -61.24
CA ASN A 352 -8.82 -3.47 -62.13
C ASN A 352 -9.23 -3.85 -63.57
N ILE A 353 -9.66 -5.10 -63.80
CA ILE A 353 -10.09 -5.58 -65.13
C ILE A 353 -11.37 -4.86 -65.56
N VAL A 354 -12.26 -4.56 -64.61
CA VAL A 354 -13.50 -3.80 -64.83
C VAL A 354 -13.53 -2.64 -63.83
N PRO A 355 -13.84 -1.40 -64.27
CA PRO A 355 -13.93 -0.27 -63.36
C PRO A 355 -15.03 -0.48 -62.32
N LYS A 356 -14.67 -0.41 -61.04
CA LYS A 356 -15.59 -0.56 -59.92
C LYS A 356 -16.44 0.71 -59.75
N GLN A 357 -17.65 0.72 -60.30
CA GLN A 357 -18.64 1.77 -60.01
C GLN A 357 -19.21 1.58 -58.60
N LYS A 358 -18.71 2.35 -57.62
CA LYS A 358 -19.23 2.36 -56.26
C LYS A 358 -20.58 3.06 -56.23
N TYR A 359 -21.64 2.34 -55.90
CA TYR A 359 -22.98 2.91 -55.75
C TYR A 359 -23.02 3.94 -54.60
N LEU A 360 -23.51 5.15 -54.88
CA LEU A 360 -23.79 6.16 -53.88
C LEU A 360 -25.21 5.97 -53.34
N SER A 361 -25.34 5.85 -52.02
CA SER A 361 -26.64 5.72 -51.37
C SER A 361 -27.50 6.95 -51.63
N LYS A 362 -28.70 6.75 -52.18
CA LYS A 362 -29.76 7.77 -52.28
C LYS A 362 -30.76 7.68 -51.10
N LYS A 363 -30.38 6.96 -50.04
CA LYS A 363 -31.22 6.75 -48.86
C LYS A 363 -31.16 8.00 -47.98
N THR A 364 -32.33 8.53 -47.62
CA THR A 364 -32.47 9.63 -46.66
C THR A 364 -33.39 9.20 -45.52
N SER A 365 -33.50 9.99 -44.45
CA SER A 365 -34.42 9.72 -43.33
C SER A 365 -35.86 9.53 -43.82
N LYS A 366 -36.29 10.30 -44.83
CA LYS A 366 -37.59 10.19 -45.51
C LYS A 366 -37.63 9.09 -46.57
N ARG A 367 -36.57 8.94 -47.38
CA ARG A 367 -36.53 7.94 -48.47
C ARG A 367 -35.71 6.72 -48.06
N LYS A 368 -36.38 5.70 -47.53
CA LYS A 368 -35.76 4.44 -47.08
C LYS A 368 -35.69 3.34 -48.16
N ARG A 369 -35.93 3.66 -49.44
CA ARG A 369 -35.94 2.68 -50.55
C ARG A 369 -34.52 2.32 -51.02
N GLY A 370 -34.26 1.03 -51.18
CA GLY A 370 -33.00 0.51 -51.74
C GLY A 370 -32.89 0.63 -53.26
N TYR A 371 -31.74 0.21 -53.80
CA TYR A 371 -31.45 0.17 -55.23
C TYR A 371 -31.10 -1.26 -55.64
N ILE A 372 -31.66 -1.71 -56.76
CA ILE A 372 -31.41 -3.01 -57.38
C ILE A 372 -31.02 -2.73 -58.83
N LYS A 373 -29.90 -3.29 -59.30
CA LYS A 373 -29.40 -3.04 -60.66
C LYS A 373 -30.34 -3.56 -61.75
N ASN A 374 -30.79 -4.80 -61.61
CA ASN A 374 -31.66 -5.47 -62.59
C ASN A 374 -33.10 -5.52 -62.10
N LYS A 375 -33.67 -4.36 -61.80
CA LYS A 375 -35.08 -4.29 -61.37
C LYS A 375 -35.98 -4.25 -62.60
N LEU A 376 -36.91 -5.19 -62.73
CA LEU A 376 -37.97 -5.15 -63.73
C LEU A 376 -38.81 -3.89 -63.49
N ILE A 377 -38.96 -3.07 -64.53
CA ILE A 377 -39.72 -1.82 -64.53
C ILE A 377 -41.20 -2.15 -64.67
#